data_AF-A0A1B8G1H0-F1
#
_entry.id   AF-A0A1B8G1H0-F1
#
_cell.length_a   1.000
_cell.length_b   1.000
_cell.length_c   1.000
_cell.angle_alpha   90.00
_cell.angle_beta   90.00
_cell.angle_gamma   90.00
#
_symmetry.space_group_name_H-M   'P 1'
#
loop_
_entity.id
_entity.type
_entity.pdbx_description
1 polymer ?
#
loop_
_entity_poly.entity_id
_entity_poly.type
_entity_poly.pdbx_seq_one_letter_code
_entity_poly.pdbx_strand_id
1 'polypeptide(L)'
;MKALATSIQTSTPHQSPSNLDPTQHYYAAIRALRIGIVARDPASHAEFAASIMCLSLTEVMFRDSAAGLSTHIKGVSQLLQTRGAEQYKSGVLHKLFVGFRPLLITEAFRSRQPTILASEEWIQLPFSIYSPSFMHILLNKVAIVPTYLHQIDEMSENPSQTDPSAITTLFSSLANILVGLESWERSLQHGTDGPCYLPRITDSPSNEGTPQTQYTALWFPNVTMANVFTHMWTFRIICMTELEKLALLFPWLILGEMSLTYQCHLHHIQDHTLVLSDQICSSMEYLLQDEMKLFGPASTFVPLKTVYHKFKADGSRQMNIVARCQAIVNRLVEKGLLSAPIIVFGE
;
A
#
# COMPACT_ATOMS: atom_id res chain seq x y z
N MET A 1 -18.01 -5.93 -14.73
CA MET A 1 -18.99 -5.76 -13.63
C MET A 1 -19.59 -7.07 -13.12
N LYS A 2 -20.15 -7.96 -13.97
CA LYS A 2 -20.74 -9.25 -13.49
C LYS A 2 -19.80 -10.08 -12.62
N ALA A 3 -18.54 -10.26 -13.04
CA ALA A 3 -17.53 -11.00 -12.28
C ALA A 3 -17.34 -10.46 -10.84
N LEU A 4 -17.16 -9.14 -10.69
CA LEU A 4 -17.02 -8.50 -9.38
C LEU A 4 -18.29 -8.66 -8.54
N ALA A 5 -19.47 -8.43 -9.12
CA ALA A 5 -20.74 -8.54 -8.40
C ALA A 5 -20.98 -9.96 -7.87
N THR A 6 -20.76 -10.99 -8.70
CA THR A 6 -20.90 -12.40 -8.27
C THR A 6 -19.84 -12.80 -7.25
N SER A 7 -18.63 -12.24 -7.34
CA SER A 7 -17.56 -12.52 -6.37
C SER A 7 -17.88 -11.90 -5.00
N ILE A 8 -18.45 -10.69 -4.95
CA ILE A 8 -18.93 -10.09 -3.69
C ILE A 8 -20.04 -10.94 -3.06
N GLN A 9 -21.02 -11.37 -3.86
CA GLN A 9 -22.17 -12.16 -3.36
C GLN A 9 -21.75 -13.54 -2.82
N THR A 10 -20.83 -14.21 -3.50
CA THR A 10 -20.30 -15.51 -3.06
C THR A 10 -19.38 -15.40 -1.85
N SER A 11 -18.80 -14.24 -1.62
CA SER A 11 -17.92 -13.95 -0.48
C SER A 11 -18.68 -13.59 0.82
N THR A 12 -19.98 -13.29 0.75
CA THR A 12 -20.78 -12.94 1.94
C THR A 12 -21.33 -14.19 2.66
N PRO A 13 -21.02 -14.41 3.96
CA PRO A 13 -21.35 -15.64 4.69
C PRO A 13 -22.85 -15.96 4.83
N HIS A 14 -23.74 -15.00 4.59
CA HIS A 14 -25.17 -15.09 4.91
C HIS A 14 -26.11 -15.25 3.70
N GLN A 15 -25.59 -15.43 2.48
CA GLN A 15 -26.42 -15.68 1.31
C GLN A 15 -26.35 -17.16 0.90
N SER A 16 -27.53 -17.77 0.68
CA SER A 16 -27.68 -19.13 0.15
C SER A 16 -26.73 -19.38 -1.02
N PRO A 17 -26.17 -20.59 -1.20
CA PRO A 17 -25.22 -20.88 -2.26
C PRO A 17 -25.90 -20.62 -3.61
N SER A 18 -25.62 -19.45 -4.17
CA SER A 18 -26.07 -19.12 -5.52
C SER A 18 -25.30 -20.04 -6.47
N ASN A 19 -25.98 -20.66 -7.44
CA ASN A 19 -25.35 -21.40 -8.56
C ASN A 19 -24.52 -20.50 -9.49
N LEU A 20 -24.08 -19.33 -9.02
CA LEU A 20 -23.30 -18.37 -9.78
C LEU A 20 -21.84 -18.81 -9.71
N ASP A 21 -21.28 -19.16 -10.86
CA ASP A 21 -19.83 -19.40 -11.00
C ASP A 21 -19.12 -18.05 -11.26
N PRO A 22 -18.47 -17.43 -10.24
CA PRO A 22 -17.74 -16.19 -10.42
C PRO A 22 -16.57 -16.34 -11.39
N THR A 23 -15.99 -17.55 -11.49
CA THR A 23 -14.87 -17.86 -12.37
C THR A 23 -15.28 -17.82 -13.84
N GLN A 24 -16.48 -18.30 -14.19
CA GLN A 24 -17.00 -18.20 -15.56
C GLN A 24 -17.15 -16.73 -16.00
N HIS A 25 -17.75 -15.88 -15.15
CA HIS A 25 -17.90 -14.46 -15.46
C HIS A 25 -16.57 -13.73 -15.55
N TYR A 26 -15.60 -14.10 -14.71
CA TYR A 26 -14.26 -13.55 -14.73
C TYR A 26 -13.54 -13.87 -16.06
N TYR A 27 -13.53 -15.13 -16.49
CA TYR A 27 -12.91 -15.50 -17.78
C TYR A 27 -13.60 -14.85 -18.99
N ALA A 28 -14.93 -14.75 -18.95
CA ALA A 28 -15.68 -14.04 -19.99
C ALA A 28 -15.27 -12.56 -20.06
N ALA A 29 -15.10 -11.90 -18.91
CA ALA A 29 -14.66 -10.50 -18.84
C ALA A 29 -13.23 -10.31 -19.38
N ILE A 30 -12.28 -11.19 -19.05
CA ILE A 30 -10.92 -11.15 -19.60
C ILE A 30 -10.94 -11.33 -21.12
N ARG A 31 -11.72 -12.30 -21.62
CA ARG A 31 -11.82 -12.55 -23.06
C ARG A 31 -12.37 -11.33 -23.80
N ALA A 32 -13.43 -10.73 -23.28
CA ALA A 32 -14.03 -9.52 -23.85
C ALA A 32 -13.04 -8.35 -23.84
N LEU A 33 -12.33 -8.13 -22.73
CA LEU A 33 -11.31 -7.09 -22.62
C LEU A 33 -10.18 -7.29 -23.65
N ARG A 34 -9.68 -8.52 -23.80
CA ARG A 34 -8.64 -8.84 -24.79
C ARG A 34 -9.10 -8.55 -26.23
N ILE A 35 -10.32 -8.98 -26.58
CA ILE A 35 -10.89 -8.72 -27.91
C ILE A 35 -11.02 -7.20 -28.15
N GLY A 36 -11.53 -6.46 -27.16
CA GLY A 36 -11.69 -5.01 -27.25
C GLY A 36 -10.37 -4.26 -27.42
N ILE A 37 -9.34 -4.63 -26.66
CA ILE A 37 -8.00 -4.03 -26.77
C ILE A 37 -7.39 -4.27 -28.16
N VAL A 38 -7.55 -5.49 -28.71
CA VAL A 38 -7.06 -5.82 -30.06
C VAL A 38 -7.77 -5.00 -31.14
N ALA A 39 -9.06 -4.71 -30.98
CA ALA A 39 -9.81 -3.85 -31.88
C ALA A 39 -9.35 -2.37 -31.85
N ARG A 40 -8.55 -1.96 -30.85
CA ARG A 40 -7.92 -0.64 -30.69
C ARG A 40 -8.89 0.55 -30.80
N ASP A 41 -10.14 0.40 -30.35
CA ASP A 41 -11.07 1.53 -30.32
C ASP A 41 -10.64 2.55 -29.24
N PRO A 42 -10.22 3.77 -29.61
CA PRO A 42 -9.82 4.78 -28.64
C PRO A 42 -10.99 5.22 -27.76
N ALA A 43 -12.24 5.17 -28.24
CA ALA A 43 -13.41 5.63 -27.49
C ALA A 43 -13.67 4.80 -26.22
N SER A 44 -13.25 3.53 -26.21
CA SER A 44 -13.46 2.58 -25.10
C SER A 44 -12.42 2.64 -23.98
N HIS A 45 -11.51 3.62 -23.98
CA HIS A 45 -10.42 3.67 -22.99
C HIS A 45 -10.90 3.69 -21.53
N ALA A 46 -11.92 4.49 -21.23
CA ALA A 46 -12.52 4.54 -19.91
C ALA A 46 -13.18 3.21 -19.53
N GLU A 47 -13.79 2.52 -20.50
CA GLU A 47 -14.42 1.22 -20.32
C GLU A 47 -13.39 0.12 -20.06
N PHE A 48 -12.25 0.15 -20.75
CA PHE A 48 -11.13 -0.76 -20.51
C PHE A 48 -10.53 -0.54 -19.12
N ALA A 49 -10.23 0.72 -18.76
CA ALA A 49 -9.72 1.04 -17.42
C ALA A 49 -10.72 0.64 -16.32
N ALA A 50 -12.02 0.90 -16.50
CA ALA A 50 -13.06 0.46 -15.56
C ALA A 50 -13.18 -1.08 -15.46
N SER A 51 -13.03 -1.77 -16.60
CA SER A 51 -13.05 -3.24 -16.66
C SER A 51 -11.85 -3.83 -15.92
N ILE A 52 -10.66 -3.27 -16.13
CA ILE A 52 -9.44 -3.67 -15.41
C ILE A 52 -9.61 -3.42 -13.92
N MET A 53 -10.23 -2.30 -13.50
CA MET A 53 -10.47 -2.02 -12.08
C MET A 53 -11.35 -3.09 -11.45
N CYS A 54 -12.44 -3.45 -12.13
CA CYS A 54 -13.33 -4.50 -11.68
C CYS A 54 -12.60 -5.85 -11.57
N LEU A 55 -11.75 -6.18 -12.55
CA LEU A 55 -10.96 -7.40 -12.54
C LEU A 55 -9.96 -7.40 -11.38
N SER A 56 -9.21 -6.32 -11.18
CA SER A 56 -8.29 -6.15 -10.04
C SER A 56 -8.98 -6.34 -8.69
N LEU A 57 -10.17 -5.77 -8.50
CA LEU A 57 -10.96 -5.97 -7.28
C LEU A 57 -11.50 -7.40 -7.16
N THR A 58 -11.72 -8.08 -8.29
CA THR A 58 -12.13 -9.49 -8.28
C THR A 58 -10.95 -10.38 -7.86
N GLU A 59 -9.72 -10.02 -8.22
CA GLU A 59 -8.53 -10.80 -7.80
C GLU A 59 -8.37 -10.89 -6.29
N VAL A 60 -8.78 -9.86 -5.56
CA VAL A 60 -8.66 -9.91 -4.09
C VAL A 60 -9.58 -10.95 -3.45
N MET A 61 -10.57 -11.46 -4.19
CA MET A 61 -11.56 -12.45 -3.76
C MET A 61 -11.21 -13.88 -4.19
N PHE A 62 -10.23 -14.07 -5.07
CA PHE A 62 -9.75 -15.39 -5.46
C PHE A 62 -8.46 -15.73 -4.74
N ARG A 63 -8.36 -16.96 -4.21
CA ARG A 63 -7.22 -17.38 -3.39
C ARG A 63 -5.87 -17.24 -4.13
N ASP A 64 -5.78 -17.77 -5.34
CA ASP A 64 -4.50 -17.95 -6.06
C ASP A 64 -4.23 -16.89 -7.14
N SER A 65 -4.75 -15.68 -6.98
CA SER A 65 -4.76 -14.71 -8.07
C SER A 65 -3.97 -13.41 -7.82
N ALA A 66 -3.08 -13.41 -6.82
CA ALA A 66 -2.15 -12.31 -6.56
C ALA A 66 -1.31 -11.93 -7.80
N ALA A 67 -0.90 -12.91 -8.61
CA ALA A 67 -0.21 -12.67 -9.88
C ALA A 67 -1.11 -12.01 -10.94
N GLY A 68 -2.40 -12.33 -10.94
CA GLY A 68 -3.41 -11.68 -11.78
C GLY A 68 -3.54 -10.20 -11.45
N LEU A 69 -3.54 -9.84 -10.17
CA LEU A 69 -3.58 -8.43 -9.73
C LEU A 69 -2.40 -7.62 -10.27
N SER A 70 -1.17 -8.13 -10.14
CA SER A 70 0.02 -7.47 -10.71
C SER A 70 -0.09 -7.32 -12.23
N THR A 71 -0.64 -8.34 -12.92
CA THR A 71 -0.85 -8.29 -14.38
C THR A 71 -1.83 -7.19 -14.78
N HIS A 72 -2.94 -7.03 -14.06
CA HIS A 72 -3.91 -5.95 -14.31
C HIS A 72 -3.32 -4.57 -14.03
N ILE A 73 -2.54 -4.42 -12.95
CA ILE A 73 -1.87 -3.16 -12.62
C ILE A 73 -0.86 -2.77 -13.72
N LYS A 74 -0.09 -3.73 -14.24
CA LYS A 74 0.80 -3.50 -15.38
C LYS A 74 0.01 -3.09 -16.64
N GLY A 75 -1.09 -3.78 -16.91
CA GLY A 75 -1.96 -3.48 -18.05
C GLY A 75 -2.53 -2.06 -17.99
N VAL A 76 -3.04 -1.63 -16.83
CA VAL A 76 -3.55 -0.26 -16.69
C VAL A 76 -2.42 0.77 -16.74
N SER A 77 -1.24 0.48 -16.20
CA SER A 77 -0.09 1.39 -16.31
C SER A 77 0.26 1.69 -17.77
N GLN A 78 0.30 0.65 -18.63
CA GLN A 78 0.52 0.82 -20.06
C GLN A 78 -0.62 1.62 -20.71
N LEU A 79 -1.87 1.29 -20.37
CA LEU A 79 -3.04 2.02 -20.85
C LEU A 79 -3.02 3.51 -20.45
N LEU A 80 -2.54 3.85 -19.25
CA LEU A 80 -2.38 5.25 -18.83
C LEU A 80 -1.37 5.98 -19.74
N GLN A 81 -0.22 5.35 -19.97
CA GLN A 81 0.88 5.92 -20.75
C GLN A 81 0.50 6.21 -22.21
N THR A 82 -0.35 5.39 -22.84
CA THR A 82 -0.72 5.60 -24.26
C THR A 82 -1.48 6.91 -24.51
N ARG A 83 -2.07 7.53 -23.46
CA ARG A 83 -2.84 8.78 -23.57
C ARG A 83 -2.12 10.02 -23.01
N GLY A 84 -1.10 9.83 -22.19
CA GLY A 84 -0.42 10.92 -21.46
C GLY A 84 -1.24 11.47 -20.29
N ALA A 85 -0.57 12.21 -19.39
CA ALA A 85 -1.17 12.63 -18.12
C ALA A 85 -2.31 13.65 -18.28
N GLU A 86 -2.23 14.50 -19.32
CA GLU A 86 -3.20 15.57 -19.60
C GLU A 86 -4.64 15.07 -19.76
N GLN A 87 -4.81 13.85 -20.28
CA GLN A 87 -6.13 13.24 -20.49
C GLN A 87 -6.84 12.85 -19.19
N TYR A 88 -6.14 12.85 -18.06
CA TYR A 88 -6.64 12.43 -16.75
C TYR A 88 -6.97 13.60 -15.82
N LYS A 89 -7.05 14.83 -16.33
CA LYS A 89 -7.38 16.02 -15.52
C LYS A 89 -8.85 16.14 -15.11
N SER A 90 -9.77 15.49 -15.84
CA SER A 90 -11.20 15.56 -15.51
C SER A 90 -12.03 14.35 -15.93
N GLY A 91 -13.31 14.35 -15.55
CA GLY A 91 -14.30 13.37 -15.97
C GLY A 91 -14.06 11.96 -15.43
N VAL A 92 -14.52 10.95 -16.19
CA VAL A 92 -14.42 9.54 -15.80
C VAL A 92 -12.97 9.06 -15.77
N LEU A 93 -12.14 9.52 -16.72
CA LEU A 93 -10.72 9.16 -16.76
C LEU A 93 -9.98 9.63 -15.50
N HIS A 94 -10.23 10.87 -15.04
CA HIS A 94 -9.67 11.35 -13.77
C HIS A 94 -10.05 10.46 -12.59
N LYS A 95 -11.34 10.10 -12.46
CA LYS A 95 -11.82 9.24 -11.38
C LYS A 95 -11.15 7.86 -11.40
N LEU A 96 -10.98 7.28 -12.59
CA LEU A 96 -10.29 6.00 -12.76
C LEU A 96 -8.80 6.12 -12.41
N PHE A 97 -8.13 7.18 -12.87
CA PHE A 97 -6.73 7.47 -12.53
C PHE A 97 -6.53 7.58 -11.02
N VAL A 98 -7.34 8.41 -10.34
CA VAL A 98 -7.37 8.57 -8.88
C VAL A 98 -7.56 7.20 -8.19
N GLY A 99 -8.50 6.39 -8.67
CA GLY A 99 -8.76 5.05 -8.12
C GLY A 99 -7.59 4.08 -8.28
N PHE A 100 -6.87 4.12 -9.41
CA PHE A 100 -5.73 3.22 -9.67
C PHE A 100 -4.43 3.70 -9.04
N ARG A 101 -4.26 5.00 -8.78
CA ARG A 101 -3.00 5.58 -8.33
C ARG A 101 -2.41 4.90 -7.07
N PRO A 102 -3.19 4.55 -6.03
CA PRO A 102 -2.67 3.79 -4.89
C PRO A 102 -2.14 2.41 -5.29
N LEU A 103 -2.85 1.68 -6.15
CA LEU A 103 -2.45 0.35 -6.63
C LEU A 103 -1.16 0.40 -7.46
N LEU A 104 -1.03 1.40 -8.34
CA LEU A 104 0.14 1.58 -9.18
C LEU A 104 1.40 1.91 -8.37
N ILE A 105 1.29 2.80 -7.38
CA ILE A 105 2.43 3.18 -6.54
C ILE A 105 2.81 2.03 -5.62
N THR A 106 1.85 1.39 -4.96
CA THR A 106 2.14 0.24 -4.10
C THR A 106 2.74 -0.94 -4.85
N GLU A 107 2.31 -1.20 -6.09
CA GLU A 107 2.95 -2.17 -6.97
C GLU A 107 4.39 -1.79 -7.30
N ALA A 108 4.68 -0.51 -7.57
CA ALA A 108 6.04 -0.04 -7.82
C ALA A 108 6.95 -0.23 -6.60
N PHE A 109 6.44 0.02 -5.39
CA PHE A 109 7.12 -0.34 -4.13
C PHE A 109 7.38 -1.84 -4.03
N ARG A 110 6.36 -2.67 -4.31
CA ARG A 110 6.46 -4.13 -4.22
C ARG A 110 7.47 -4.70 -5.22
N SER A 111 7.50 -4.19 -6.45
CA SER A 111 8.43 -4.62 -7.47
C SER A 111 9.79 -3.94 -7.36
N ARG A 112 9.92 -2.90 -6.51
CA ARG A 112 11.11 -2.05 -6.39
C ARG A 112 11.54 -1.51 -7.77
N GLN A 113 10.56 -1.00 -8.52
CA GLN A 113 10.78 -0.47 -9.87
C GLN A 113 10.33 1.00 -9.94
N PRO A 114 11.04 1.85 -10.70
CA PRO A 114 10.59 3.21 -10.98
C PRO A 114 9.18 3.26 -11.58
N THR A 115 8.47 4.36 -11.34
CA THR A 115 7.12 4.57 -11.87
C THR A 115 6.99 5.94 -12.54
N ILE A 116 6.21 6.00 -13.63
CA ILE A 116 5.89 7.26 -14.32
C ILE A 116 5.22 8.27 -13.38
N LEU A 117 4.55 7.77 -12.33
CA LEU A 117 3.78 8.60 -11.39
C LEU A 117 4.66 9.48 -10.50
N ALA A 118 5.99 9.28 -10.56
CA ALA A 118 6.97 10.13 -9.90
C ALA A 118 7.33 11.39 -10.70
N SER A 119 6.96 11.47 -11.99
CA SER A 119 7.30 12.64 -12.80
C SER A 119 6.39 13.82 -12.49
N GLU A 120 6.92 15.04 -12.65
CA GLU A 120 6.17 16.28 -12.44
C GLU A 120 4.88 16.32 -13.28
N GLU A 121 4.94 15.81 -14.52
CA GLU A 121 3.80 15.71 -15.41
C GLU A 121 2.63 14.92 -14.77
N TRP A 122 2.92 13.75 -14.20
CA TRP A 122 1.90 12.87 -13.57
C TRP A 122 1.52 13.31 -12.15
N ILE A 123 2.32 14.17 -11.52
CA ILE A 123 2.01 14.78 -10.21
C ILE A 123 1.09 15.98 -10.39
N GLN A 124 1.31 16.82 -11.39
CA GLN A 124 0.59 18.09 -11.55
C GLN A 124 -0.61 18.01 -12.49
N LEU A 125 -0.44 17.53 -13.72
CA LEU A 125 -1.47 17.67 -14.76
C LEU A 125 -2.81 17.01 -14.39
N PRO A 126 -2.84 15.76 -13.85
CA PRO A 126 -4.10 15.14 -13.47
C PRO A 126 -4.86 15.87 -12.34
N PHE A 127 -4.18 16.72 -11.56
CA PHE A 127 -4.75 17.49 -10.45
C PHE A 127 -4.83 19.00 -10.75
N SER A 128 -4.65 19.40 -12.01
CA SER A 128 -4.70 20.81 -12.43
C SER A 128 -6.09 21.45 -12.28
N ILE A 129 -7.16 20.64 -12.28
CA ILE A 129 -8.56 21.10 -12.13
C ILE A 129 -9.10 20.80 -10.73
N TYR A 130 -8.74 19.64 -10.16
CA TYR A 130 -9.22 19.19 -8.86
C TYR A 130 -8.05 19.01 -7.91
N SER A 131 -8.13 19.65 -6.74
CA SER A 131 -7.11 19.50 -5.70
C SER A 131 -6.99 18.02 -5.27
N PRO A 132 -5.76 17.52 -5.07
CA PRO A 132 -5.55 16.16 -4.61
C PRO A 132 -6.07 15.98 -3.17
N SER A 133 -6.66 14.83 -2.88
CA SER A 133 -6.96 14.44 -1.49
C SER A 133 -5.66 14.22 -0.70
N PHE A 134 -5.74 14.17 0.63
CA PHE A 134 -4.58 13.86 1.47
C PHE A 134 -3.89 12.55 1.07
N MET A 135 -4.64 11.53 0.66
CA MET A 135 -4.05 10.28 0.17
C MET A 135 -3.22 10.52 -1.10
N HIS A 136 -3.68 11.35 -2.03
CA HIS A 136 -2.90 11.66 -3.23
C HIS A 136 -1.72 12.59 -2.95
N ILE A 137 -1.82 13.48 -1.96
CA ILE A 137 -0.67 14.27 -1.47
C ILE A 137 0.40 13.34 -0.90
N LEU A 138 0.03 12.35 -0.08
CA LEU A 138 0.95 11.34 0.42
C LEU A 138 1.64 10.61 -0.74
N LEU A 139 0.85 10.11 -1.68
CA LEU A 139 1.34 9.38 -2.84
C LEU A 139 2.29 10.21 -3.70
N ASN A 140 2.06 11.51 -3.87
CA ASN A 140 2.98 12.40 -4.57
C ASN A 140 4.33 12.49 -3.86
N LYS A 141 4.34 12.58 -2.52
CA LYS A 141 5.58 12.66 -1.74
C LYS A 141 6.44 11.41 -1.86
N VAL A 142 5.81 10.24 -2.01
CA VAL A 142 6.52 8.94 -1.97
C VAL A 142 6.69 8.28 -3.34
N ALA A 143 6.11 8.83 -4.42
CA ALA A 143 6.15 8.22 -5.75
C ALA A 143 7.57 8.02 -6.29
N ILE A 144 8.54 8.82 -5.83
CA ILE A 144 9.97 8.69 -6.20
C ILE A 144 10.70 7.56 -5.46
N VAL A 145 10.18 7.13 -4.30
CA VAL A 145 10.86 6.15 -3.45
C VAL A 145 11.14 4.82 -4.15
N PRO A 146 10.24 4.24 -4.97
CA PRO A 146 10.56 3.05 -5.76
C PRO A 146 11.80 3.17 -6.65
N THR A 147 12.11 4.37 -7.16
CA THR A 147 13.37 4.62 -7.89
C THR A 147 14.58 4.48 -6.97
N TYR A 148 14.49 5.00 -5.75
CA TYR A 148 15.54 4.82 -4.75
C TYR A 148 15.71 3.35 -4.36
N LEU A 149 14.62 2.59 -4.20
CA LEU A 149 14.68 1.15 -3.92
C LEU A 149 15.40 0.39 -5.02
N HIS A 150 15.10 0.71 -6.29
CA HIS A 150 15.76 0.11 -7.45
C HIS A 150 17.27 0.39 -7.44
N GLN A 151 17.67 1.64 -7.21
CA GLN A 151 19.08 2.02 -7.13
C GLN A 151 19.81 1.31 -5.99
N ILE A 152 19.16 1.13 -4.82
CA ILE A 152 19.74 0.36 -3.72
C ILE A 152 20.00 -1.09 -4.14
N ASP A 153 19.10 -1.70 -4.90
CA ASP A 153 19.28 -3.07 -5.37
C ASP A 153 20.47 -3.17 -6.34
N GLU A 154 20.57 -2.27 -7.32
CA GLU A 154 21.72 -2.20 -8.24
C GLU A 154 23.05 -2.03 -7.48
N MET A 155 23.08 -1.14 -6.49
CA MET A 155 24.26 -0.93 -5.64
C MET A 155 24.60 -2.14 -4.77
N SER A 156 23.57 -2.87 -4.32
CA SER A 156 23.75 -4.09 -3.51
C SER A 156 24.38 -5.24 -4.31
N GLU A 157 24.14 -5.29 -5.62
CA GLU A 157 24.72 -6.29 -6.52
C GLU A 157 26.21 -6.03 -6.78
N ASN A 158 26.63 -4.76 -6.88
CA ASN A 158 28.03 -4.38 -7.13
C ASN A 158 28.57 -3.30 -6.15
N PRO A 159 28.67 -3.57 -4.83
CA PRO A 159 28.98 -2.53 -3.84
C PRO A 159 30.33 -1.83 -4.07
N SER A 160 31.35 -2.56 -4.57
CA SER A 160 32.71 -2.04 -4.77
C SER A 160 32.88 -1.09 -5.96
N GLN A 161 31.91 -1.07 -6.88
CA GLN A 161 31.94 -0.23 -8.08
C GLN A 161 31.05 1.01 -7.95
N THR A 162 30.32 1.12 -6.84
CA THR A 162 29.39 2.22 -6.62
C THR A 162 30.14 3.47 -6.17
N ASP A 163 29.81 4.60 -6.80
CA ASP A 163 30.34 5.91 -6.42
C ASP A 163 29.85 6.32 -5.00
N PRO A 164 30.77 6.62 -4.05
CA PRO A 164 30.41 7.13 -2.73
C PRO A 164 29.51 8.37 -2.75
N SER A 165 29.66 9.25 -3.74
CA SER A 165 28.82 10.46 -3.84
C SER A 165 27.35 10.14 -4.14
N ALA A 166 27.13 9.15 -5.02
CA ALA A 166 25.80 8.65 -5.35
C ALA A 166 25.12 7.98 -4.14
N ILE A 167 25.86 7.18 -3.37
CA ILE A 167 25.35 6.53 -2.14
C ILE A 167 24.94 7.59 -1.10
N THR A 168 25.78 8.60 -0.88
CA THR A 168 25.52 9.69 0.07
C THR A 168 24.25 10.46 -0.32
N THR A 169 24.10 10.73 -1.62
CA THR A 169 22.93 11.42 -2.18
C THR A 169 21.66 10.59 -1.99
N LEU A 170 21.71 9.29 -2.28
CA LEU A 170 20.59 8.37 -2.12
C LEU A 170 20.15 8.25 -0.66
N PHE A 171 21.11 8.06 0.25
CA PHE A 171 20.86 8.01 1.69
C PHE A 171 20.18 9.29 2.18
N SER A 172 20.74 10.45 1.83
CA SER A 172 20.17 11.76 2.18
C SER A 172 18.77 11.95 1.60
N SER A 173 18.52 11.48 0.38
CA SER A 173 17.22 11.59 -0.28
C SER A 173 16.15 10.77 0.44
N LEU A 174 16.45 9.53 0.81
CA LEU A 174 15.53 8.70 1.61
C LEU A 174 15.28 9.28 3.00
N ALA A 175 16.32 9.79 3.65
CA ALA A 175 16.19 10.40 4.96
C ALA A 175 15.33 11.68 4.92
N ASN A 176 15.48 12.50 3.87
CA ASN A 176 14.63 13.66 3.64
C ASN A 176 13.15 13.29 3.44
N ILE A 177 12.85 12.18 2.75
CA ILE A 177 11.48 11.65 2.65
C ILE A 177 10.94 11.30 4.05
N LEU A 178 11.74 10.60 4.87
CA LEU A 178 11.33 10.22 6.23
C LEU A 178 11.01 11.44 7.10
N VAL A 179 11.91 12.43 7.13
CA VAL A 179 11.73 13.69 7.88
C VAL A 179 10.51 14.46 7.34
N GLY A 180 10.33 14.50 6.03
CA GLY A 180 9.19 15.16 5.39
C GLY A 180 7.85 14.51 5.74
N LEU A 181 7.80 13.18 5.83
CA LEU A 181 6.61 12.44 6.25
C LEU A 181 6.31 12.67 7.73
N GLU A 182 7.31 12.64 8.60
CA GLU A 182 7.14 12.88 10.05
C GLU A 182 6.67 14.31 10.33
N SER A 183 7.28 15.30 9.68
CA SER A 183 6.85 16.70 9.77
C SER A 183 5.41 16.86 9.31
N TRP A 184 5.04 16.20 8.21
CA TRP A 184 3.68 16.27 7.69
C TRP A 184 2.67 15.57 8.61
N GLU A 185 3.01 14.42 9.19
CA GLU A 185 2.21 13.75 10.22
C GLU A 185 1.91 14.68 11.40
N ARG A 186 2.96 15.33 11.93
CA ARG A 186 2.84 16.30 13.02
C ARG A 186 1.94 17.46 12.62
N SER A 187 2.09 17.99 11.40
CA SER A 187 1.24 19.09 10.91
C SER A 187 -0.23 18.71 10.82
N LEU A 188 -0.54 17.47 10.41
CA LEU A 188 -1.92 16.98 10.35
C LEU A 188 -2.51 16.81 11.75
N GLN A 189 -1.74 16.27 12.70
CA GLN A 189 -2.22 16.07 14.07
C GLN A 189 -2.48 17.36 14.85
N HIS A 190 -1.76 18.43 14.54
CA HIS A 190 -1.93 19.75 15.17
C HIS A 190 -2.86 20.69 14.38
N GLY A 191 -3.57 20.16 13.37
CA GLY A 191 -4.55 20.91 12.59
C GLY A 191 -5.73 21.39 13.43
N THR A 192 -6.50 22.35 12.89
CA THR A 192 -7.63 23.00 13.58
C THR A 192 -8.83 22.09 13.82
N ASP A 193 -8.92 20.98 13.10
CA ASP A 193 -10.09 20.09 13.09
C ASP A 193 -10.02 18.97 14.13
N GLY A 194 -9.05 19.06 15.06
CA GLY A 194 -8.79 18.06 16.09
C GLY A 194 -7.81 16.95 15.64
N PRO A 195 -7.51 16.00 16.55
CA PRO A 195 -6.55 14.94 16.27
C PRO A 195 -7.06 14.03 15.15
N CYS A 196 -6.19 13.70 14.21
CA CYS A 196 -6.60 12.92 13.04
C CYS A 196 -6.70 11.41 13.31
N TYR A 197 -6.26 10.95 14.48
CA TYR A 197 -6.58 9.63 15.02
C TYR A 197 -6.57 9.67 16.54
N LEU A 198 -7.35 8.80 17.17
CA LEU A 198 -7.45 8.71 18.63
C LEU A 198 -7.39 7.25 19.11
N PRO A 199 -6.65 6.96 20.18
CA PRO A 199 -6.73 5.70 20.90
C PRO A 199 -8.15 5.46 21.44
N ARG A 200 -8.68 4.26 21.20
CA ARG A 200 -9.90 3.76 21.83
C ARG A 200 -9.61 2.41 22.46
N ILE A 201 -9.92 2.30 23.76
CA ILE A 201 -9.84 1.02 24.46
C ILE A 201 -10.97 0.14 23.93
N THR A 202 -10.61 -1.04 23.44
CA THR A 202 -11.54 -2.07 22.99
C THR A 202 -11.40 -3.29 23.87
N ASP A 203 -12.53 -3.78 24.37
CA ASP A 203 -12.60 -5.05 25.08
C ASP A 203 -12.56 -6.19 24.05
N SER A 204 -11.63 -7.13 24.20
CA SER A 204 -11.66 -8.37 23.43
C SER A 204 -12.84 -9.22 23.92
N PRO A 205 -13.65 -9.81 23.01
CA PRO A 205 -14.66 -10.78 23.43
C PRO A 205 -13.96 -11.94 24.14
N SER A 206 -14.39 -12.20 25.37
CA SER A 206 -13.83 -13.26 26.21
C SER A 206 -14.16 -14.63 25.59
N ASN A 207 -13.15 -15.31 25.08
CA ASN A 207 -13.19 -16.77 25.03
C ASN A 207 -12.97 -17.27 26.46
N GLU A 208 -13.89 -18.11 26.95
CA GLU A 208 -13.83 -18.65 28.31
C GLU A 208 -12.44 -19.27 28.59
N GLY A 209 -11.70 -18.68 29.55
CA GLY A 209 -10.44 -19.22 30.05
C GLY A 209 -9.16 -18.43 29.73
N THR A 210 -9.20 -17.39 28.89
CA THR A 210 -8.04 -16.50 28.64
C THR A 210 -8.20 -15.13 29.32
N PRO A 211 -7.12 -14.56 29.92
CA PRO A 211 -7.17 -13.20 30.47
C PRO A 211 -7.64 -12.19 29.42
N GLN A 212 -8.52 -11.26 29.81
CA GLN A 212 -8.92 -10.14 28.95
C GLN A 212 -7.70 -9.29 28.60
N THR A 213 -7.15 -9.48 27.41
CA THR A 213 -6.16 -8.55 26.86
C THR A 213 -6.89 -7.32 26.34
N GLN A 214 -6.85 -6.23 27.10
CA GLN A 214 -7.17 -4.91 26.58
C GLN A 214 -6.16 -4.58 25.48
N TYR A 215 -6.67 -4.22 24.32
CA TYR A 215 -5.84 -3.67 23.26
C TYR A 215 -6.40 -2.33 22.81
N THR A 216 -5.50 -1.42 22.48
CA THR A 216 -5.82 -0.06 22.10
C THR A 216 -5.98 -0.01 20.58
N ALA A 217 -7.22 0.15 20.09
CA ALA A 217 -7.49 0.40 18.68
C ALA A 217 -7.31 1.89 18.35
N LEU A 218 -6.99 2.22 17.09
CA LEU A 218 -6.89 3.60 16.62
C LEU A 218 -8.07 3.95 15.72
N TRP A 219 -8.89 4.91 16.16
CA TRP A 219 -10.05 5.43 15.42
C TRP A 219 -9.71 6.68 14.62
N PHE A 220 -10.36 6.81 13.47
CA PHE A 220 -10.13 7.87 12.51
C PHE A 220 -11.43 8.62 12.17
N PRO A 221 -11.36 9.90 11.77
CA PRO A 221 -12.53 10.66 11.33
C PRO A 221 -13.21 10.05 10.10
N ASN A 222 -12.45 9.42 9.20
CA ASN A 222 -12.95 8.74 8.01
C ASN A 222 -11.89 7.76 7.45
N VAL A 223 -12.33 6.91 6.52
CA VAL A 223 -11.48 5.92 5.85
C VAL A 223 -10.30 6.53 5.08
N THR A 224 -10.44 7.75 4.55
CA THR A 224 -9.34 8.43 3.86
C THR A 224 -8.20 8.72 4.83
N MET A 225 -8.49 9.22 6.03
CA MET A 225 -7.47 9.48 7.05
C MET A 225 -6.83 8.18 7.55
N ALA A 226 -7.64 7.13 7.79
CA ALA A 226 -7.12 5.81 8.15
C ALA A 226 -6.12 5.29 7.10
N ASN A 227 -6.45 5.43 5.81
CA ASN A 227 -5.55 5.05 4.72
C ASN A 227 -4.31 5.93 4.65
N VAL A 228 -4.44 7.25 4.84
CA VAL A 228 -3.30 8.18 4.85
C VAL A 228 -2.28 7.78 5.93
N PHE A 229 -2.70 7.60 7.17
CA PHE A 229 -1.75 7.29 8.26
C PHE A 229 -1.17 5.88 8.12
N THR A 230 -1.99 4.87 7.86
CA THR A 230 -1.49 3.50 7.72
C THR A 230 -0.49 3.38 6.58
N HIS A 231 -0.72 4.03 5.44
CA HIS A 231 0.25 4.04 4.33
C HIS A 231 1.46 4.93 4.64
N MET A 232 1.28 6.07 5.31
CA MET A 232 2.39 6.92 5.73
C MET A 232 3.36 6.16 6.63
N TRP A 233 2.86 5.50 7.68
CA TRP A 233 3.67 4.67 8.57
C TRP A 233 4.33 3.52 7.82
N THR A 234 3.61 2.91 6.87
CA THR A 234 4.16 1.86 6.00
C THR A 234 5.36 2.37 5.20
N PHE A 235 5.25 3.52 4.54
CA PHE A 235 6.35 4.10 3.76
C PHE A 235 7.52 4.53 4.66
N ARG A 236 7.25 5.01 5.88
CA ARG A 236 8.29 5.31 6.88
C ARG A 236 9.05 4.04 7.28
N ILE A 237 8.37 2.92 7.54
CA ILE A 237 9.02 1.62 7.84
C ILE A 237 9.90 1.17 6.68
N ILE A 238 9.41 1.28 5.43
CA ILE A 238 10.18 0.94 4.24
C ILE A 238 11.44 1.81 4.17
N CYS A 239 11.31 3.14 4.23
CA CYS A 239 12.48 4.03 4.18
C CYS A 239 13.50 3.75 5.29
N MET A 240 13.04 3.52 6.53
CA MET A 240 13.94 3.19 7.65
C MET A 240 14.68 1.86 7.41
N THR A 241 13.98 0.84 6.90
CA THR A 241 14.59 -0.46 6.59
C THR A 241 15.68 -0.35 5.52
N GLU A 242 15.47 0.49 4.51
CA GLU A 242 16.45 0.71 3.45
C GLU A 242 17.63 1.57 3.90
N LEU A 243 17.40 2.54 4.78
CA LEU A 243 18.48 3.30 5.42
C LEU A 243 19.36 2.40 6.29
N GLU A 244 18.76 1.47 7.05
CA GLU A 244 19.47 0.44 7.81
C GLU A 244 20.29 -0.47 6.87
N LYS A 245 19.69 -0.93 5.76
CA LYS A 245 20.39 -1.72 4.72
C LYS A 245 21.58 -0.97 4.14
N LEU A 246 21.41 0.31 3.75
CA LEU A 246 22.50 1.13 3.21
C LEU A 246 23.62 1.35 4.24
N ALA A 247 23.27 1.62 5.49
CA ALA A 247 24.24 1.77 6.57
C ALA A 247 25.06 0.50 6.83
N LEU A 248 24.43 -0.68 6.71
CA LEU A 248 25.12 -1.97 6.82
C LEU A 248 26.04 -2.24 5.63
N LEU A 249 25.62 -1.90 4.41
CA LEU A 249 26.42 -2.06 3.19
C LEU A 249 27.59 -1.07 3.13
N PHE A 250 27.40 0.15 3.65
CA PHE A 250 28.37 1.24 3.57
C PHE A 250 28.57 1.91 4.94
N PRO A 251 29.32 1.29 5.87
CA PRO A 251 29.47 1.78 7.25
C PRO A 251 30.06 3.19 7.39
N TRP A 252 30.79 3.66 6.38
CA TRP A 252 31.36 5.01 6.34
C TRP A 252 30.28 6.11 6.30
N LEU A 253 29.04 5.78 5.91
CA LEU A 253 27.89 6.71 5.98
C LEU A 253 27.61 7.14 7.44
N ILE A 254 27.85 6.27 8.41
CA ILE A 254 27.65 6.56 9.83
C ILE A 254 28.86 7.29 10.42
N LEU A 255 30.06 6.99 9.94
CA LEU A 255 31.33 7.46 10.51
C LEU A 255 31.77 8.85 10.01
N GLY A 256 31.14 9.39 8.96
CA GLY A 256 31.46 10.69 8.36
C GLY A 256 30.79 11.92 9.00
N GLU A 257 31.01 13.10 8.40
CA GLU A 257 30.50 14.42 8.85
C GLU A 257 28.98 14.63 8.76
N MET A 258 28.18 13.62 8.37
CA MET A 258 26.69 13.67 8.34
C MET A 258 26.06 13.57 9.75
N SER A 259 26.68 14.28 10.69
CA SER A 259 26.74 14.01 12.12
C SER A 259 25.48 14.42 12.90
N LEU A 260 25.14 13.57 13.87
CA LEU A 260 24.12 13.67 14.94
C LEU A 260 22.66 13.34 14.59
N THR A 261 22.00 14.05 13.67
CA THR A 261 20.54 13.85 13.46
C THR A 261 20.23 12.46 12.91
N TYR A 262 20.99 11.99 11.91
CA TYR A 262 20.77 10.69 11.28
C TYR A 262 21.23 9.51 12.15
N GLN A 263 22.29 9.68 12.95
CA GLN A 263 22.78 8.68 13.88
C GLN A 263 21.75 8.39 14.99
N CYS A 264 21.07 9.42 15.50
CA CYS A 264 20.00 9.26 16.49
C CYS A 264 18.80 8.49 15.89
N HIS A 265 18.39 8.82 14.67
CA HIS A 265 17.31 8.09 13.99
C HIS A 265 17.66 6.62 13.75
N LEU A 266 18.88 6.29 13.33
CA LEU A 266 19.36 4.92 13.08
C LEU A 266 19.40 4.05 14.35
N HIS A 267 19.88 4.60 15.47
CA HIS A 267 20.00 3.85 16.73
C HIS A 267 18.62 3.46 17.32
N HIS A 268 17.55 4.14 16.91
CA HIS A 268 16.17 3.87 17.33
C HIS A 268 15.27 3.35 16.20
N ILE A 269 15.81 2.93 15.04
CA ILE A 269 14.99 2.39 13.94
C ILE A 269 14.14 1.21 14.40
N GLN A 270 14.68 0.31 15.21
CA GLN A 270 13.93 -0.85 15.70
C GLN A 270 12.75 -0.43 16.58
N ASP A 271 12.96 0.50 17.53
CA ASP A 271 11.89 1.03 18.38
C ASP A 271 10.83 1.77 17.56
N HIS A 272 11.26 2.61 16.62
CA HIS A 272 10.37 3.38 15.75
C HIS A 272 9.55 2.48 14.82
N THR A 273 10.20 1.49 14.18
CA THR A 273 9.50 0.53 13.32
C THR A 273 8.51 -0.31 14.10
N LEU A 274 8.81 -0.67 15.36
CA LEU A 274 7.88 -1.35 16.25
C LEU A 274 6.67 -0.48 16.58
N VAL A 275 6.88 0.78 16.99
CA VAL A 275 5.78 1.72 17.29
C VAL A 275 4.87 1.92 16.08
N LEU A 276 5.45 2.20 14.92
CA LEU A 276 4.68 2.38 13.68
C LEU A 276 3.90 1.13 13.30
N SER A 277 4.48 -0.05 13.52
CA SER A 277 3.84 -1.31 13.21
C SER A 277 2.70 -1.64 14.17
N ASP A 278 2.83 -1.28 15.45
CA ASP A 278 1.73 -1.35 16.40
C ASP A 278 0.59 -0.42 15.98
N GLN A 279 0.90 0.82 15.59
CA GLN A 279 -0.11 1.76 15.09
C GLN A 279 -0.85 1.23 13.85
N ILE A 280 -0.11 0.63 12.90
CA ILE A 280 -0.71 -0.05 11.73
C ILE A 280 -1.67 -1.14 12.20
N CYS A 281 -1.22 -2.07 13.04
CA CYS A 281 -2.06 -3.17 13.52
C CYS A 281 -3.27 -2.69 14.32
N SER A 282 -3.11 -1.63 15.12
CA SER A 282 -4.16 -1.00 15.92
C SER A 282 -5.19 -0.25 15.09
N SER A 283 -4.87 0.09 13.83
CA SER A 283 -5.80 0.69 12.88
C SER A 283 -6.74 -0.34 12.23
N MET A 284 -6.43 -1.63 12.33
CA MET A 284 -7.15 -2.67 11.59
C MET A 284 -8.58 -2.86 12.08
N GLU A 285 -8.86 -2.62 13.36
CA GLU A 285 -10.23 -2.62 13.84
C GLU A 285 -11.12 -1.62 13.11
N TYR A 286 -10.56 -0.51 12.61
CA TYR A 286 -11.32 0.56 11.97
C TYR A 286 -11.56 0.19 10.51
N LEU A 287 -10.48 -0.21 9.85
CA LEU A 287 -10.48 -0.55 8.43
C LEU A 287 -11.27 -1.83 8.14
N LEU A 288 -11.46 -2.70 9.13
CA LEU A 288 -12.23 -3.93 9.02
C LEU A 288 -13.68 -3.80 9.52
N GLN A 289 -14.19 -2.60 9.78
CA GLN A 289 -15.61 -2.42 10.05
C GLN A 289 -16.46 -2.73 8.81
N ASP A 290 -17.68 -3.21 9.01
CA ASP A 290 -18.58 -3.57 7.91
C ASP A 290 -18.94 -2.37 7.03
N GLU A 291 -18.99 -1.16 7.62
CA GLU A 291 -19.23 0.10 6.94
C GLU A 291 -18.16 0.43 5.90
N MET A 292 -16.93 -0.07 6.09
CA MET A 292 -15.81 0.17 5.17
C MET A 292 -15.88 -0.70 3.90
N LYS A 293 -16.83 -1.64 3.86
CA LYS A 293 -17.12 -2.54 2.73
C LYS A 293 -15.83 -3.21 2.22
N LEU A 294 -15.64 -3.32 0.90
CA LEU A 294 -14.44 -3.88 0.30
C LEU A 294 -13.21 -2.95 0.43
N PHE A 295 -13.44 -1.64 0.45
CA PHE A 295 -12.37 -0.65 0.32
C PHE A 295 -11.46 -0.60 1.55
N GLY A 296 -12.02 -0.66 2.76
CA GLY A 296 -11.24 -0.69 3.99
C GLY A 296 -10.34 -1.93 4.10
N PRO A 297 -10.88 -3.15 4.07
CA PRO A 297 -10.10 -4.38 4.12
C PRO A 297 -9.04 -4.48 3.01
N ALA A 298 -9.39 -4.14 1.76
CA ALA A 298 -8.45 -4.25 0.64
C ALA A 298 -7.26 -3.28 0.74
N SER A 299 -7.41 -2.13 1.42
CA SER A 299 -6.30 -1.18 1.60
C SER A 299 -5.29 -1.62 2.66
N THR A 300 -5.61 -2.63 3.48
CA THR A 300 -4.74 -3.10 4.58
C THR A 300 -3.57 -3.98 4.11
N PHE A 301 -3.62 -4.50 2.89
CA PHE A 301 -2.67 -5.51 2.41
C PHE A 301 -1.23 -5.04 2.45
N VAL A 302 -0.95 -3.84 1.93
CA VAL A 302 0.41 -3.29 1.87
C VAL A 302 0.94 -2.97 3.28
N PRO A 303 0.19 -2.27 4.15
CA PRO A 303 0.58 -2.10 5.54
C PRO A 303 0.88 -3.42 6.28
N LEU A 304 -0.01 -4.40 6.19
CA LEU A 304 0.17 -5.68 6.87
C LEU A 304 1.36 -6.46 6.32
N LYS A 305 1.58 -6.43 4.99
CA LYS A 305 2.75 -7.03 4.35
C LYS A 305 4.03 -6.43 4.92
N THR A 306 4.13 -5.10 4.96
CA THR A 306 5.33 -4.42 5.46
C THR A 306 5.61 -4.78 6.92
N VAL A 307 4.59 -4.79 7.79
CA VAL A 307 4.77 -5.19 9.20
C VAL A 307 5.23 -6.65 9.29
N TYR A 308 4.54 -7.57 8.60
CA TYR A 308 4.84 -8.99 8.66
C TYR A 308 6.27 -9.29 8.22
N HIS A 309 6.70 -8.76 7.07
CA HIS A 309 8.04 -9.01 6.55
C HIS A 309 9.14 -8.35 7.39
N LYS A 310 8.89 -7.17 7.99
CA LYS A 310 9.88 -6.52 8.88
C LYS A 310 10.21 -7.42 10.07
N PHE A 311 9.21 -8.03 10.71
CA PHE A 311 9.42 -8.80 11.94
C PHE A 311 9.57 -10.31 11.76
N LYS A 312 9.18 -10.87 10.61
CA LYS A 312 9.48 -12.28 10.30
C LYS A 312 10.98 -12.52 10.16
N ALA A 313 11.71 -11.56 9.61
CA ALA A 313 13.17 -11.66 9.45
C ALA A 313 13.94 -11.62 10.79
N ASP A 314 13.40 -10.94 11.81
CA ASP A 314 14.07 -10.71 13.10
C ASP A 314 13.96 -11.87 14.11
N GLY A 315 13.33 -12.99 13.70
CA GLY A 315 13.59 -14.36 14.20
C GLY A 315 13.27 -14.73 15.66
N SER A 316 13.03 -13.82 16.60
CA SER A 316 12.65 -14.22 17.98
C SER A 316 12.06 -13.15 18.90
N ARG A 317 12.29 -11.84 18.65
CA ARG A 317 11.98 -10.80 19.66
C ARG A 317 10.56 -10.23 19.63
N GLN A 318 9.85 -10.28 18.51
CA GLN A 318 8.47 -9.75 18.40
C GLN A 318 7.46 -10.76 17.83
N MET A 319 7.43 -12.00 18.33
CA MET A 319 6.43 -13.01 17.88
C MET A 319 4.99 -12.50 18.01
N ASN A 320 4.71 -11.62 18.98
CA ASN A 320 3.38 -11.06 19.21
C ASN A 320 2.86 -10.23 18.02
N ILE A 321 3.72 -9.45 17.34
CA ILE A 321 3.26 -8.62 16.22
C ILE A 321 3.00 -9.45 14.97
N VAL A 322 3.83 -10.48 14.74
CA VAL A 322 3.64 -11.44 13.65
C VAL A 322 2.34 -12.23 13.85
N ALA A 323 2.10 -12.73 15.06
CA ALA A 323 0.87 -13.43 15.42
C ALA A 323 -0.37 -12.52 15.26
N ARG A 324 -0.26 -11.24 15.64
CA ARG A 324 -1.32 -10.26 15.44
C ARG A 324 -1.61 -10.03 13.96
N CYS A 325 -0.59 -9.87 13.11
CA CYS A 325 -0.76 -9.80 11.65
C CYS A 325 -1.46 -11.04 11.09
N GLN A 326 -1.06 -12.24 11.54
CA GLN A 326 -1.70 -13.49 11.12
C GLN A 326 -3.18 -13.54 11.49
N ALA A 327 -3.53 -13.15 12.72
CA ALA A 327 -4.92 -13.07 13.16
C ALA A 327 -5.74 -12.06 12.32
N ILE A 328 -5.17 -10.90 12.00
CA ILE A 328 -5.81 -9.90 11.14
C ILE A 328 -6.02 -10.44 9.72
N VAL A 329 -5.05 -11.17 9.16
CA VAL A 329 -5.18 -11.78 7.83
C VAL A 329 -6.27 -12.86 7.80
N ASN A 330 -6.41 -13.65 8.87
CA ASN A 330 -7.51 -14.60 8.98
C ASN A 330 -8.88 -13.89 8.93
N ARG A 331 -9.01 -12.75 9.63
CA ARG A 331 -10.23 -11.91 9.55
C ARG A 331 -10.49 -11.37 8.14
N LEU A 332 -9.44 -11.04 7.37
CA LEU A 332 -9.58 -10.64 5.97
C LEU A 332 -10.16 -11.78 5.11
N VAL A 333 -9.69 -13.00 5.34
CA VAL A 333 -10.22 -14.21 4.67
C VAL A 333 -11.67 -14.47 5.06
N GLU A 334 -12.02 -14.34 6.33
CA GLU A 334 -13.42 -14.44 6.81
C GLU A 334 -14.33 -13.39 6.17
N LYS A 335 -13.78 -12.23 5.81
CA LYS A 335 -14.48 -11.18 5.05
C LYS A 335 -14.48 -11.39 3.53
N GLY A 336 -13.97 -12.52 3.05
CA GLY A 336 -13.98 -12.90 1.64
C GLY A 336 -12.80 -12.40 0.81
N LEU A 337 -11.78 -11.81 1.43
CA LEU A 337 -10.54 -11.42 0.74
C LEU A 337 -9.57 -12.61 0.70
N LEU A 338 -9.90 -13.61 -0.12
CA LEU A 338 -9.25 -14.92 -0.09
C LEU A 338 -7.77 -14.91 -0.49
N SER A 339 -7.29 -13.93 -1.26
CA SER A 339 -5.86 -13.80 -1.59
C SER A 339 -5.04 -13.05 -0.54
N ALA A 340 -5.65 -12.58 0.55
CA ALA A 340 -4.94 -11.86 1.60
C ALA A 340 -3.69 -12.61 2.12
N PRO A 341 -3.71 -13.94 2.38
CA PRO A 341 -2.52 -14.67 2.81
C PRO A 341 -1.37 -14.60 1.80
N ILE A 342 -1.65 -14.86 0.52
CA ILE A 342 -0.62 -14.84 -0.54
C ILE A 342 -0.06 -13.43 -0.73
N ILE A 343 -0.92 -12.40 -0.71
CA ILE A 343 -0.49 -11.01 -0.91
C ILE A 343 0.37 -10.53 0.27
N VAL A 344 -0.05 -10.83 1.50
CA VAL A 344 0.58 -10.33 2.73
C VAL A 344 1.83 -11.14 3.10
N PHE A 345 1.79 -12.47 3.01
CA PHE A 345 2.88 -13.35 3.45
C PHE A 345 3.85 -13.72 2.32
N GLY A 346 3.37 -13.74 1.07
CA GLY A 346 4.16 -14.20 -0.08
C GLY A 346 4.42 -15.70 -0.12
N GLU A 347 3.59 -16.48 0.59
CA GLU A 347 3.64 -17.95 0.67
C GLU A 347 2.47 -18.61 -0.04
#